data_AF-A0A0M8W095-F1
#
_entry.id   AF-A0A0M8W095-F1
#
_cell.length_a   1.000
_cell.length_b   1.000
_cell.length_c   1.000
_cell.angle_alpha   90.00
_cell.angle_beta   90.00
_cell.angle_gamma   90.00
#
_symmetry.space_group_name_H-M   'P 1'
#
loop_
_entity.id
_entity.type
_entity.pdbx_description
1 polymer ?
#
loop_
_entity_poly.entity_id
_entity_poly.type
_entity_poly.pdbx_seq_one_letter_code
_entity_poly.pdbx_strand_id
1 'polypeptide(L)'
;MVPVATRLLEQRESLQCDEDADYWLEEIEAVLPHCQTPLQMMSLNRYLDAALRALLKLEKRTGRSPALTEDARLALAAAVELQKVPRASHEADSPGAVAHGA
;
A
#
# COMPACT_ATOMS: atom_id res chain seq x y z
N MET A 1 6.48 -3.49 1.69
CA MET A 1 5.43 -2.97 0.79
C MET A 1 5.09 -3.97 -0.30
N VAL A 2 6.02 -4.33 -1.20
CA VAL A 2 5.75 -5.27 -2.31
C VAL A 2 5.06 -6.57 -1.85
N PRO A 3 5.53 -7.31 -0.82
CA PRO A 3 4.86 -8.55 -0.41
C PRO A 3 3.42 -8.35 0.09
N VAL A 4 3.13 -7.19 0.70
CA VAL A 4 1.80 -6.84 1.20
C VAL A 4 0.87 -6.48 0.06
N ALA A 5 1.36 -5.74 -0.93
CA ALA A 5 0.60 -5.43 -2.15
C ALA A 5 0.33 -6.68 -2.98
N THR A 6 1.30 -7.60 -3.11
CA THR A 6 1.12 -8.91 -3.76
C THR A 6 0.03 -9.71 -3.06
N ARG A 7 0.13 -9.86 -1.74
CA ARG A 7 -0.86 -10.62 -0.97
C ARG A 7 -2.26 -10.02 -1.05
N LEU A 8 -2.38 -8.70 -1.14
CA LEU A 8 -3.68 -8.04 -1.34
C LEU A 8 -4.26 -8.37 -2.73
N LEU A 9 -3.43 -8.33 -3.78
CA LEU A 9 -3.85 -8.68 -5.14
C LEU A 9 -4.25 -10.15 -5.29
N GLU A 10 -3.52 -11.07 -4.65
CA GLU A 10 -3.87 -12.49 -4.61
C GLU A 10 -5.27 -12.74 -4.02
N GLN A 11 -5.81 -11.78 -3.25
CA GLN A 11 -7.13 -11.85 -2.64
C GLN A 11 -8.19 -11.04 -3.42
N ARG A 12 -7.88 -10.49 -4.60
CA ARG A 12 -8.81 -9.60 -5.36
C ARG A 12 -10.19 -10.21 -5.55
N GLU A 13 -10.29 -11.49 -5.89
CA GLU A 13 -11.58 -12.17 -6.08
C GLU A 13 -12.37 -12.36 -4.78
N SER A 14 -11.69 -12.32 -3.63
CA SER A 14 -12.27 -12.38 -2.29
C SER A 14 -12.50 -11.00 -1.68
N LEU A 15 -12.29 -9.93 -2.45
CA LEU A 15 -12.64 -8.55 -2.09
C LEU A 15 -13.91 -8.13 -2.82
N GLN A 16 -14.82 -7.53 -2.06
CA GLN A 16 -15.89 -6.75 -2.65
C GLN A 16 -15.31 -5.40 -3.08
N CYS A 17 -15.25 -5.18 -4.39
CA CYS A 17 -14.79 -3.94 -4.99
C CYS A 17 -15.97 -3.13 -5.55
N ASP A 18 -15.85 -1.81 -5.49
CA ASP A 18 -16.54 -0.93 -6.41
C ASP A 18 -15.57 -0.44 -7.49
N GLU A 19 -16.06 0.35 -8.43
CA GLU A 19 -15.28 0.85 -9.57
C GLU A 19 -13.97 1.55 -9.15
N ASP A 20 -14.01 2.35 -8.08
CA ASP A 20 -12.83 3.01 -7.53
C ASP A 20 -11.81 1.97 -7.05
N ALA A 21 -12.24 0.98 -6.27
CA ALA A 21 -11.35 -0.05 -5.73
C ALA A 21 -10.76 -0.93 -6.82
N ASP A 22 -11.56 -1.35 -7.81
CA ASP A 22 -11.11 -2.17 -8.93
C ASP A 22 -10.06 -1.45 -9.78
N TYR A 23 -10.30 -0.17 -10.10
CA TYR A 23 -9.34 0.64 -10.85
C TYR A 23 -7.97 0.70 -10.16
N TRP A 24 -7.93 0.97 -8.85
CA TRP A 24 -6.66 1.06 -8.15
C TRP A 24 -5.95 -0.28 -7.99
N LEU A 25 -6.69 -1.39 -7.86
CA LEU A 25 -6.09 -2.72 -7.83
C LEU A 25 -5.45 -3.06 -9.18
N GLU A 26 -6.04 -2.66 -10.30
CA GLU A 26 -5.44 -2.81 -11.64
C GLU A 26 -4.14 -2.00 -11.80
N GLU A 27 -4.12 -0.77 -11.29
CA GLU A 27 -2.90 0.05 -11.29
C GLU A 27 -1.78 -0.56 -10.43
N ILE A 28 -2.12 -1.20 -9.31
CA ILE A 28 -1.15 -1.96 -8.50
C ILE A 28 -0.65 -3.16 -9.30
N GLU A 29 -1.55 -3.95 -9.90
CA GLU A 29 -1.22 -5.12 -10.71
C GLU A 29 -0.27 -4.78 -11.87
N ALA A 30 -0.48 -3.65 -12.53
CA ALA A 30 0.37 -3.19 -13.62
C ALA A 30 1.79 -2.82 -13.17
N VAL A 31 1.95 -2.19 -12.01
CA VAL A 31 3.25 -1.71 -11.53
C VAL A 31 4.03 -2.76 -10.75
N LEU A 32 3.34 -3.67 -10.05
CA LEU A 32 3.94 -4.59 -9.09
C LEU A 32 5.04 -5.50 -9.69
N PRO A 33 4.89 -6.09 -10.89
CA PRO A 33 5.94 -6.91 -11.53
C PRO A 33 7.24 -6.14 -11.79
N HIS A 34 7.16 -4.82 -11.91
CA HIS A 34 8.26 -3.96 -12.31
C HIS A 34 8.76 -3.07 -11.19
N CYS A 35 8.31 -3.25 -9.95
CA CYS A 35 8.59 -2.34 -8.84
C CYS A 35 10.05 -2.43 -8.36
N GLN A 36 10.98 -1.86 -9.14
CA GLN A 36 12.42 -1.98 -8.95
C GLN A 36 13.10 -0.60 -8.78
N THR A 37 12.42 0.47 -9.19
CA THR A 37 12.93 1.84 -9.08
C THR A 37 12.24 2.62 -7.95
N PRO A 38 12.89 3.66 -7.39
CA PRO A 38 12.26 4.53 -6.40
C PRO A 38 10.95 5.15 -6.87
N LEU A 39 10.85 5.52 -8.15
CA LEU A 39 9.63 6.09 -8.73
C LEU A 39 8.48 5.08 -8.77
N GLN A 40 8.77 3.82 -9.12
CA GLN A 40 7.76 2.75 -9.09
C GLN A 40 7.33 2.43 -7.66
N MET A 41 8.25 2.44 -6.70
CA MET A 41 7.93 2.26 -5.27
C MET A 41 7.02 3.37 -4.73
N MET A 42 7.27 4.63 -5.12
CA MET A 42 6.37 5.74 -4.77
C MET A 42 4.99 5.60 -5.42
N SER A 43 4.95 5.17 -6.68
CA SER A 43 3.70 4.95 -7.41
C SER A 43 2.89 3.82 -6.75
N LEU A 44 3.54 2.70 -6.44
CA LEU A 44 2.94 1.57 -5.74
C LEU A 44 2.37 1.99 -4.38
N ASN A 45 3.10 2.80 -3.61
CA ASN A 45 2.61 3.31 -2.34
C ASN A 45 1.33 4.14 -2.49
N ARG A 46 1.30 5.03 -3.49
CA ARG A 46 0.15 5.88 -3.79
C ARG A 46 -1.06 5.06 -4.23
N TYR A 47 -0.86 4.07 -5.11
CA TYR A 47 -1.94 3.21 -5.59
C TYR A 47 -2.48 2.32 -4.48
N LEU A 48 -1.60 1.80 -3.62
CA LEU A 48 -2.01 1.05 -2.43
C LEU A 48 -2.84 1.91 -1.47
N ASP A 49 -2.42 3.15 -1.19
CA ASP A 49 -3.22 4.07 -0.35
C ASP A 49 -4.60 4.36 -0.96
N ALA A 50 -4.65 4.58 -2.28
CA ALA A 50 -5.90 4.85 -2.99
C ALA A 50 -6.87 3.64 -2.98
N ALA A 51 -6.36 2.42 -3.24
CA ALA A 51 -7.14 1.19 -3.17
C ALA A 51 -7.73 0.99 -1.76
N LEU A 52 -6.91 1.18 -0.71
CA LEU A 52 -7.37 1.05 0.68
C LEU A 52 -8.45 2.08 1.03
N ARG A 53 -8.28 3.33 0.59
CA ARG A 53 -9.31 4.36 0.80
C ARG A 53 -10.62 3.99 0.12
N ALA A 54 -10.59 3.45 -1.10
CA ALA A 54 -11.79 3.01 -1.81
C ALA A 54 -12.49 1.86 -1.08
N LEU A 55 -11.75 0.81 -0.68
CA LEU A 55 -12.28 -0.33 0.07
C LEU A 55 -12.89 0.09 1.42
N LEU A 56 -12.20 0.95 2.19
CA LEU A 56 -12.70 1.44 3.48
C LEU A 56 -13.90 2.39 3.33
N LYS A 57 -13.95 3.16 2.23
CA LYS A 57 -15.12 3.99 1.88
C LYS A 57 -16.33 3.10 1.55
N LEU A 58 -16.12 2.02 0.81
CA LEU A 58 -17.17 1.03 0.52
C LEU A 58 -17.68 0.36 1.81
N GLU A 59 -16.78 -0.05 2.71
CA GLU A 59 -17.14 -0.59 4.02
C GLU A 59 -18.02 0.39 4.81
N LYS A 60 -17.60 1.65 4.90
CA LYS A 60 -18.35 2.70 5.60
C LYS A 60 -19.75 2.92 5.00
N ARG A 61 -19.87 2.83 3.67
CA ARG A 61 -21.15 3.03 2.95
C ARG A 61 -22.10 1.85 3.14
N THR A 62 -21.58 0.63 3.19
CA THR A 62 -22.39 -0.60 3.19
C THR A 62 -22.59 -1.20 4.58
N GLY A 63 -21.76 -0.81 5.55
CA GLY A 63 -21.71 -1.41 6.88
C GLY A 63 -21.21 -2.86 6.88
N ARG A 64 -20.61 -3.32 5.78
CA ARG A 64 -20.11 -4.70 5.61
C ARG A 64 -18.63 -4.67 5.28
N SER A 65 -17.90 -5.64 5.83
CA SER A 65 -16.48 -5.78 5.51
C SER A 65 -16.30 -6.05 4.01
N PRO A 66 -15.35 -5.38 3.34
CA PRO A 66 -15.07 -5.62 1.93
C PRO A 66 -14.29 -6.92 1.72
N ALA A 67 -13.73 -7.53 2.77
CA ALA A 67 -13.02 -8.80 2.67
C ALA A 67 -13.94 -9.97 3.04
N LEU A 68 -14.23 -10.83 2.06
CA LEU A 68 -15.23 -11.89 2.15
C LEU A 68 -14.69 -13.16 2.84
N THR A 69 -13.38 -13.33 2.87
CA THR A 69 -12.69 -14.48 3.48
C THR A 69 -11.78 -14.01 4.62
N GLU A 70 -11.31 -14.96 5.45
CA GLU A 70 -10.31 -14.66 6.48
C GLU A 70 -8.99 -14.19 5.86
N ASP A 71 -8.53 -14.85 4.80
CA ASP A 71 -7.28 -14.50 4.13
C ASP A 71 -7.31 -13.10 3.51
N ALA A 72 -8.43 -12.72 2.90
CA ALA A 72 -8.67 -11.37 2.42
C ALA A 72 -8.67 -10.34 3.58
N ARG A 73 -9.27 -10.70 4.73
CA ARG A 73 -9.28 -9.83 5.92
C ARG A 73 -7.86 -9.61 6.46
N LEU A 74 -7.06 -10.67 6.53
CA LEU A 74 -5.66 -10.60 6.96
C LEU A 74 -4.80 -9.78 5.97
N ALA A 75 -5.00 -9.96 4.67
CA ALA A 75 -4.28 -9.20 3.64
C ALA A 75 -4.63 -7.71 3.70
N LEU A 76 -5.93 -7.39 3.81
CA LEU A 76 -6.42 -6.02 3.95
C LEU A 76 -5.90 -5.36 5.22
N ALA A 77 -5.97 -6.05 6.37
CA ALA A 77 -5.46 -5.54 7.63
C ALA A 77 -3.95 -5.24 7.57
N ALA A 78 -3.15 -6.16 7.00
CA ALA A 78 -1.72 -5.94 6.82
C ALA A 78 -1.41 -4.72 5.94
N ALA A 79 -2.20 -4.51 4.88
CA ALA A 79 -2.06 -3.34 4.01
C ALA A 79 -2.43 -2.02 4.71
N VAL A 80 -3.50 -2.03 5.53
CA VAL A 80 -3.89 -0.89 6.36
C VAL A 80 -2.81 -0.56 7.39
N GLU A 81 -2.28 -1.56 8.11
CA GLU A 81 -1.22 -1.35 9.10
C GLU A 81 0.07 -0.82 8.45
N LEU A 82 0.42 -1.31 7.26
CA LEU A 82 1.59 -0.82 6.52
C LEU A 82 1.51 0.69 6.24
N GLN A 83 0.34 1.24 5.92
CA GLN A 83 0.16 2.66 5.64
C GLN A 83 0.06 3.53 6.89
N LYS A 84 -0.19 2.94 8.08
CA LYS A 84 -0.21 3.67 9.35
C LYS A 84 1.17 4.01 9.87
N VAL A 85 2.20 3.27 9.48
CA VAL A 85 3.58 3.53 9.88
C VAL A 85 3.99 4.89 9.29
N PRO A 86 4.27 5.93 10.10
CA PRO A 86 4.81 7.16 9.60
C PRO A 86 6.10 6.80 8.87
N ARG A 87 6.22 7.22 7.60
CA ARG A 87 7.42 6.98 6.80
C ARG A 87 8.58 7.62 7.54
N ALA A 88 9.29 6.84 8.36
CA ALA A 88 10.47 7.29 9.06
C ALA A 88 11.38 7.86 7.98
N SER A 89 11.59 9.16 8.08
CA SER A 89 12.39 9.94 7.17
C SER A 89 13.69 9.19 6.93
N HIS A 90 13.96 8.93 5.66
CA HIS A 90 15.27 8.54 5.17
C HIS A 90 16.20 9.75 5.36
N GLU A 91 16.56 10.04 6.60
CA GLU A 91 17.61 10.97 7.01
C GLU A 91 18.15 10.47 8.37
N ALA A 92 18.88 9.37 8.30
CA ALA A 92 19.91 9.05 9.27
C ALA A 92 21.09 8.53 8.46
N ASP A 93 22.00 9.43 8.10
CA ASP A 93 23.38 9.41 8.60
C ASP A 93 24.28 10.27 7.71
N SER A 94 24.76 11.39 8.26
CA SER A 94 26.03 12.00 7.85
C SER A 94 26.65 12.62 9.09
N PRO A 95 27.49 11.87 9.82
CA PRO A 95 28.36 12.40 10.84
C PRO A 95 29.71 12.63 10.17
N GLY A 96 30.00 13.86 9.74
CA GLY A 96 31.29 14.11 9.10
C GLY A 96 31.54 15.54 8.65
N ALA A 97 31.93 16.40 9.59
CA ALA A 97 33.10 17.27 9.43
C ALA A 97 33.35 18.06 10.73
N VAL A 98 34.19 17.49 11.59
CA VAL A 98 34.93 18.24 12.60
C VAL A 98 36.09 19.00 11.93
N ALA A 99 36.18 20.29 12.25
CA ALA A 99 37.36 21.18 12.37
C ALA A 99 38.56 21.09 11.39
N HIS A 100 38.86 22.21 10.73
CA HIS A 100 40.20 22.84 10.53
C HIS A 100 39.88 24.28 10.04
N GLY A 101 40.26 25.40 10.67
CA GLY A 101 41.58 25.81 11.14
C GLY A 101 42.19 26.81 10.13
N ALA A 102 42.07 28.11 10.39
CA ALA A 102 42.96 29.20 9.94
C ALA A 102 42.58 30.52 10.64
#